data_AF-A0A7C2M3W2-F1
#
_entry.id   AF-A0A7C2M3W2-F1
#
_cell.length_a   1.000
_cell.length_b   1.000
_cell.length_c   1.000
_cell.angle_alpha   90.00
_cell.angle_beta   90.00
_cell.angle_gamma   90.00
#
_symmetry.space_group_name_H-M   'P 1'
#
loop_
_entity.id
_entity.type
_entity.pdbx_description
1 polymer ?
#
loop_
_entity_poly.entity_id
_entity_poly.type
_entity_poly.pdbx_seq_one_letter_code
_entity_poly.pdbx_strand_id
1 'polypeptide(L)'
;MKKITQLAIFMMLAISYSGMAQSSSAGNQKSGGPLAEISEVSGMADPASYKWDQGLVYKVQILASKDQLSEGDTRLKNLGNVYSYKHDGLTKYTWGRTRLPHEAARLQGEMHRKGFKDAFVIHYYNGKRISAEEAKNLRK
;
A
#
# COMPACT_ATOMS: atom_id res chain seq x y z
N MET A 1 -39.48 -22.01 -9.77
CA MET A 1 -38.34 -22.81 -10.24
C MET A 1 -37.06 -22.10 -9.84
N LYS A 2 -36.42 -22.50 -8.73
CA LYS A 2 -35.20 -21.87 -8.21
C LYS A 2 -34.03 -22.80 -8.55
N LYS A 3 -33.15 -22.38 -9.46
CA LYS A 3 -31.93 -23.12 -9.80
C LYS A 3 -30.87 -22.81 -8.75
N ILE A 4 -30.49 -23.85 -8.01
CA ILE A 4 -29.37 -23.89 -7.09
C ILE A 4 -28.15 -24.28 -7.94
N THR A 5 -27.12 -23.45 -7.96
CA THR A 5 -25.85 -23.76 -8.65
C THR A 5 -24.73 -23.79 -7.61
N GLN A 6 -24.20 -24.99 -7.37
CA GLN A 6 -22.89 -25.21 -6.73
C GLN A 6 -21.76 -24.94 -7.74
N LEU A 7 -20.64 -24.37 -7.28
CA LEU A 7 -19.24 -24.81 -7.53
C LEU A 7 -18.29 -23.81 -6.82
N ALA A 8 -17.71 -24.09 -5.65
CA ALA A 8 -16.61 -24.99 -5.28
C ALA A 8 -15.24 -24.28 -5.19
N ILE A 9 -14.43 -24.80 -4.25
CA ILE A 9 -12.96 -24.68 -4.12
C ILE A 9 -12.47 -23.52 -3.23
N PHE A 10 -12.56 -23.73 -1.92
CA PHE A 10 -11.59 -23.20 -0.94
C PHE A 10 -10.96 -24.42 -0.25
N MET A 11 -9.79 -24.84 -0.74
CA MET A 11 -8.97 -25.86 -0.08
C MET A 11 -7.57 -25.27 0.07
N MET A 12 -7.31 -24.69 1.24
CA MET A 12 -5.99 -24.23 1.64
C MET A 12 -5.31 -25.38 2.38
N LEU A 13 -4.25 -25.93 1.78
CA LEU A 13 -3.42 -26.99 2.32
C LEU A 13 -2.53 -26.39 3.43
N ALA A 14 -2.78 -26.76 4.69
CA ALA A 14 -1.88 -26.50 5.79
C ALA A 14 -0.75 -27.55 5.75
N ILE A 15 0.48 -27.12 5.47
CA ILE A 15 1.67 -27.95 5.67
C ILE A 15 2.14 -27.71 7.10
N SER A 16 1.90 -28.69 7.95
CA SER A 16 2.43 -28.81 9.30
C SER A 16 3.95 -28.99 9.26
N TYR A 17 4.69 -28.17 10.01
CA TYR A 17 6.07 -28.49 10.41
C TYR A 17 6.05 -28.88 11.88
N SER A 18 6.28 -30.17 12.14
CA SER A 18 6.55 -30.73 13.46
C SER A 18 8.04 -31.05 13.54
N GLY A 19 8.77 -30.40 14.44
CA GLY A 19 10.18 -30.67 14.68
C GLY A 19 10.56 -30.19 16.08
N MET A 20 10.50 -31.11 17.04
CA MET A 20 10.87 -30.91 18.44
C MET A 20 12.38 -31.06 18.62
N ALA A 21 13.00 -30.14 19.35
CA ALA A 21 14.20 -30.39 20.14
C ALA A 21 14.24 -29.41 21.31
N GLN A 22 14.30 -29.95 22.53
CA GLN A 22 14.21 -29.27 23.80
C GLN A 22 15.44 -29.63 24.63
N SER A 23 16.17 -28.64 25.13
CA SER A 23 17.11 -28.70 26.28
C SER A 23 17.74 -27.29 26.43
N SER A 24 17.21 -26.44 27.30
CA SER A 24 17.53 -26.26 28.74
C SER A 24 18.62 -25.20 29.00
N SER A 25 18.22 -24.03 29.49
CA SER A 25 18.76 -23.39 30.71
C SER A 25 17.94 -22.13 31.03
N ALA A 26 17.71 -21.92 32.32
CA ALA A 26 16.85 -20.88 32.90
C ALA A 26 17.57 -19.53 33.02
N GLY A 27 16.82 -18.42 32.92
CA GLY A 27 17.34 -17.07 33.17
C GLY A 27 16.45 -15.95 32.64
N ASN A 28 15.71 -15.31 33.55
CA ASN A 28 14.52 -14.49 33.33
C ASN A 28 14.78 -12.99 32.98
N GLN A 29 14.08 -12.52 31.95
CA GLN A 29 13.40 -11.24 31.69
C GLN A 29 13.85 -9.90 32.34
N LYS A 30 13.98 -8.87 31.49
CA LYS A 30 13.56 -7.47 31.81
C LYS A 30 13.32 -6.62 30.55
N SER A 31 12.05 -6.32 30.25
CA SER A 31 11.56 -4.99 29.81
C SER A 31 10.03 -5.00 29.67
N GLY A 32 9.35 -4.60 30.74
CA GLY A 32 8.04 -3.94 30.68
C GLY A 32 8.26 -2.47 31.03
N GLY A 33 7.47 -1.48 30.59
CA GLY A 33 6.20 -1.44 29.85
C GLY A 33 5.97 0.01 29.39
N PRO A 34 4.73 0.55 29.37
CA PRO A 34 3.43 -0.06 29.16
C PRO A 34 2.74 0.42 27.86
N LEU A 35 1.73 -0.34 27.43
CA LEU A 35 0.69 0.09 26.50
C LEU A 35 -0.26 1.10 27.17
N ALA A 36 -0.85 1.95 26.31
CA ALA A 36 -2.01 2.85 26.51
C ALA A 36 -1.72 4.27 27.05
N GLU A 37 -1.86 5.27 26.17
CA GLU A 37 -2.99 6.22 26.14
C GLU A 37 -2.77 7.27 25.03
N ILE A 38 -3.48 7.15 23.90
CA ILE A 38 -3.84 8.32 23.10
C ILE A 38 -5.33 8.24 22.77
N SER A 39 -6.02 9.22 23.33
CA SER A 39 -7.43 9.56 23.23
C SER A 39 -7.92 9.67 21.79
N GLU A 40 -9.18 9.27 21.60
CA GLU A 40 -10.06 9.46 20.45
C GLU A 40 -9.60 10.47 19.39
N VAL A 41 -9.31 9.98 18.17
CA VAL A 41 -9.44 10.78 16.95
C VAL A 41 -10.27 10.02 15.93
N SER A 42 -11.51 10.49 15.81
CA SER A 42 -12.49 10.22 14.77
C SER A 42 -11.86 10.22 13.37
N GLY A 43 -11.98 9.09 12.66
CA GLY A 43 -11.57 8.94 11.27
C GLY A 43 -10.71 7.69 11.07
N MET A 44 -11.36 6.56 10.79
CA MET A 44 -10.72 5.27 10.54
C MET A 44 -9.94 5.31 9.21
N ALA A 45 -8.77 5.94 9.20
CA ALA A 45 -7.76 5.74 8.16
C ALA A 45 -7.02 4.43 8.46
N ASP A 46 -6.96 3.54 7.48
CA ASP A 46 -6.22 2.27 7.54
C ASP A 46 -4.87 2.45 8.25
N PRO A 47 -4.55 1.72 9.33
CA PRO A 47 -3.29 1.86 10.08
C PRO A 47 -2.04 1.66 9.21
N ALA A 48 -2.16 1.02 8.03
CA ALA A 48 -1.07 0.93 7.06
C ALA A 48 -0.76 2.27 6.35
N SER A 49 -1.65 3.26 6.41
CA SER A 49 -1.46 4.57 5.78
C SER A 49 -0.43 5.44 6.50
N TYR A 50 -0.46 5.48 7.84
CA TYR A 50 0.43 6.32 8.66
C TYR A 50 1.92 5.94 8.53
N LYS A 51 2.21 4.68 8.17
CA LYS A 51 3.57 4.20 7.88
C LYS A 51 4.28 5.00 6.76
N TRP A 52 3.52 5.67 5.89
CA TRP A 52 4.04 6.39 4.73
C TRP A 52 4.02 7.91 4.89
N ASP A 53 3.65 8.41 6.06
CA ASP A 53 3.53 9.85 6.31
C ASP A 53 4.85 10.49 6.71
N GLN A 54 5.90 9.70 6.93
CA GLN A 54 7.23 10.18 7.31
C GLN A 54 8.30 9.77 6.29
N GLY A 55 9.16 10.73 5.96
CA GLY A 55 10.25 10.60 5.01
C GLY A 55 9.81 10.64 3.54
N LEU A 56 10.77 10.37 2.65
CA LEU A 56 10.55 10.34 1.21
C LEU A 56 9.87 9.02 0.79
N VAL A 57 8.78 9.13 0.07
CA VAL A 57 7.97 8.03 -0.45
C VAL A 57 7.69 8.24 -1.93
N TYR A 58 7.92 7.20 -2.70
CA TYR A 58 7.60 7.10 -4.11
C TYR A 58 6.26 6.38 -4.27
N LYS A 59 5.40 6.91 -5.14
CA LYS A 59 4.14 6.28 -5.54
C LYS A 59 4.07 6.27 -7.07
N VAL A 60 3.25 5.40 -7.67
CA VAL A 60 3.02 5.43 -9.13
C VAL A 60 1.65 6.01 -9.39
N GLN A 61 1.57 7.17 -10.06
CA GLN A 61 0.31 7.70 -10.55
C GLN A 61 -0.08 6.96 -11.84
N ILE A 62 -1.32 6.46 -11.90
CA ILE A 62 -1.82 5.65 -13.01
C ILE A 62 -2.92 6.33 -13.81
N LEU A 63 -3.65 7.27 -13.19
CA LEU A 63 -4.77 7.97 -13.82
C LEU A 63 -5.03 9.30 -13.10
N ALA A 64 -5.58 10.27 -13.81
CA ALA A 64 -6.23 11.45 -13.25
C ALA A 64 -7.60 11.61 -13.91
N SER A 65 -8.63 11.91 -13.13
CA SER A 65 -10.02 12.01 -13.59
C SER A 65 -10.70 13.20 -12.92
N LYS A 66 -11.60 13.87 -13.64
CA LYS A 66 -12.51 14.86 -13.05
C LYS A 66 -13.55 14.17 -12.15
N ASP A 67 -14.00 13.00 -12.59
CA ASP A 67 -14.98 12.20 -11.86
C ASP A 67 -14.30 11.32 -10.81
N GLN A 68 -15.00 11.09 -9.70
CA GLN A 68 -14.59 10.12 -8.71
C GLN A 68 -14.96 8.70 -9.17
N LEU A 69 -13.93 7.88 -9.30
CA LEU A 69 -13.99 6.47 -9.65
C LEU A 69 -14.17 5.62 -8.38
N SER A 70 -15.02 4.62 -8.46
CA SER A 70 -15.14 3.59 -7.42
C SER A 70 -13.99 2.59 -7.51
N GLU A 71 -13.78 1.84 -6.43
CA GLU A 71 -12.96 0.63 -6.50
C GLU A 71 -13.57 -0.34 -7.53
N GLY A 72 -12.72 -0.99 -8.33
CA GLY A 72 -13.19 -1.86 -9.41
C GLY A 72 -13.70 -1.12 -10.67
N ASP A 73 -13.52 0.20 -10.80
CA ASP A 73 -13.84 0.90 -12.05
C ASP A 73 -12.98 0.32 -13.21
N THR A 74 -13.61 0.13 -14.37
CA THR A 74 -12.96 -0.47 -15.54
C THR A 74 -11.80 0.39 -16.08
N ARG A 75 -11.84 1.71 -15.87
CA ARG A 75 -10.73 2.63 -16.18
C ARG A 75 -9.52 2.40 -15.27
N LEU A 76 -9.76 1.90 -14.06
CA LEU A 76 -8.71 1.41 -13.16
C LEU A 76 -8.37 -0.07 -13.42
N LYS A 77 -8.91 -0.66 -14.48
CA LYS A 77 -8.68 -2.06 -14.90
C LYS A 77 -8.90 -3.05 -13.76
N ASN A 78 -9.88 -2.77 -12.90
CA ASN A 78 -10.19 -3.57 -11.72
C ASN A 78 -9.00 -3.78 -10.77
N LEU A 79 -8.03 -2.85 -10.73
CA LEU A 79 -6.95 -2.90 -9.75
C LEU A 79 -7.50 -2.72 -8.34
N GLY A 80 -7.14 -3.64 -7.45
CA GLY A 80 -7.25 -3.43 -6.01
C GLY A 80 -6.12 -2.56 -5.47
N ASN A 81 -6.29 -2.07 -4.24
CA ASN A 81 -5.30 -1.27 -3.52
C ASN A 81 -4.87 0.02 -4.26
N VAL A 82 -5.81 0.64 -4.96
CA VAL A 82 -5.61 1.95 -5.60
C VAL A 82 -5.92 3.04 -4.57
N TYR A 83 -5.00 3.98 -4.40
CA TYR A 83 -5.17 5.13 -3.52
C TYR A 83 -5.50 6.36 -4.36
N SER A 84 -6.38 7.23 -3.86
CA SER A 84 -6.74 8.47 -4.53
C SER A 84 -6.50 9.70 -3.66
N TYR A 85 -6.26 10.85 -4.29
CA TYR A 85 -6.23 12.16 -3.64
C TYR A 85 -6.64 13.24 -4.63
N LYS A 86 -7.13 14.38 -4.12
CA LYS A 86 -7.50 15.53 -4.95
C LYS A 86 -6.34 16.51 -5.08
N HIS A 87 -6.11 17.00 -6.30
CA HIS A 87 -5.12 18.03 -6.59
C HIS A 87 -5.45 18.69 -7.93
N ASP A 88 -5.38 20.03 -7.99
CA ASP A 88 -5.73 20.85 -9.15
C ASP A 88 -7.11 20.53 -9.74
N GLY A 89 -8.10 20.33 -8.88
CA GLY A 89 -9.48 20.03 -9.31
C GLY A 89 -9.66 18.63 -9.91
N LEU A 90 -8.62 17.78 -9.94
CA LEU A 90 -8.68 16.41 -10.42
C LEU A 90 -8.51 15.42 -9.27
N THR A 91 -9.17 14.27 -9.39
CA THR A 91 -8.90 13.09 -8.56
C THR A 91 -7.78 12.28 -9.22
N LYS A 92 -6.65 12.18 -8.52
CA LYS A 92 -5.46 11.47 -8.99
C LYS A 92 -5.40 10.11 -8.33
N TYR A 93 -5.20 9.07 -9.12
CA TYR A 93 -5.15 7.67 -8.70
C TYR A 93 -3.73 7.14 -8.74
N THR A 94 -3.35 6.44 -7.69
CA THR A 94 -1.99 5.93 -7.49
C THR A 94 -2.00 4.48 -7.05
N TRP A 95 -0.94 3.77 -7.39
CA TRP A 95 -0.75 2.38 -7.04
C TRP A 95 0.67 2.13 -6.55
N GLY A 96 0.81 1.31 -5.52
CA GLY A 96 2.09 0.97 -4.92
C GLY A 96 2.76 2.15 -4.20
N ARG A 97 3.59 1.83 -3.21
CA ARG A 97 4.36 2.79 -2.40
C ARG A 97 5.69 2.16 -2.03
N THR A 98 6.78 2.92 -2.12
CA THR A 98 8.12 2.46 -1.73
C THR A 98 8.99 3.61 -1.27
N ARG A 99 10.07 3.34 -0.54
CA ARG A 99 11.13 4.30 -0.21
C ARG A 99 12.35 4.18 -1.13
N LEU A 100 12.34 3.20 -2.03
CA LEU A 100 13.47 2.87 -2.88
C LEU A 100 13.20 3.28 -4.34
N PRO A 101 14.08 4.08 -4.97
CA PRO A 101 13.86 4.54 -6.35
C PRO A 101 13.83 3.42 -7.40
N HIS A 102 14.68 2.40 -7.25
CA HIS A 102 14.70 1.26 -8.18
C HIS A 102 13.39 0.46 -8.11
N GLU A 103 12.83 0.29 -6.91
CA GLU A 103 11.52 -0.32 -6.75
C GLU A 103 10.43 0.55 -7.37
N ALA A 104 10.52 1.88 -7.28
CA ALA A 104 9.55 2.77 -7.90
C ALA A 104 9.52 2.60 -9.43
N ALA A 105 10.69 2.47 -10.06
CA ALA A 105 10.80 2.16 -11.49
C ALA A 105 10.22 0.77 -11.83
N ARG A 106 10.46 -0.23 -10.96
CA ARG A 106 9.87 -1.57 -11.13
C ARG A 106 8.34 -1.54 -11.06
N LEU A 107 7.77 -0.82 -10.08
CA LEU A 107 6.32 -0.63 -9.93
C LEU A 107 5.72 0.10 -11.13
N GLN A 108 6.41 1.14 -11.64
CA GLN A 108 6.00 1.84 -12.86
C GLN A 108 5.94 0.88 -14.05
N GLY A 109 6.99 0.08 -14.27
CA GLY A 109 7.03 -0.92 -15.33
C GLY A 109 5.93 -1.98 -15.18
N GLU A 110 5.56 -2.35 -13.95
CA GLU A 110 4.41 -3.23 -13.70
C GLU A 110 3.09 -2.60 -14.18
N MET A 111 2.85 -1.32 -13.85
CA MET A 111 1.65 -0.61 -14.31
C MET A 111 1.62 -0.45 -15.83
N HIS A 112 2.77 -0.23 -16.46
CA HIS A 112 2.90 -0.22 -17.93
C HIS A 112 2.50 -1.56 -18.56
N ARG A 113 2.89 -2.69 -17.96
CA ARG A 113 2.50 -4.03 -18.41
C ARG A 113 1.00 -4.30 -18.23
N LYS A 114 0.39 -3.77 -17.18
CA LYS A 114 -1.08 -3.79 -16.97
C LYS A 114 -1.82 -2.80 -17.89
N GLY A 115 -1.10 -2.02 -18.68
CA GLY A 115 -1.64 -1.17 -19.73
C GLY A 115 -1.97 0.26 -19.28
N PHE A 116 -1.38 0.73 -18.19
CA PHE A 116 -1.33 2.16 -17.86
C PHE A 116 -0.05 2.74 -18.44
N LYS A 117 -0.02 2.97 -19.76
CA LYS A 117 1.21 3.37 -20.46
C LYS A 117 1.75 4.72 -20.01
N ASP A 118 0.88 5.60 -19.56
CA ASP A 118 1.23 6.93 -19.06
C ASP A 118 1.52 6.94 -17.56
N ALA A 119 1.67 5.77 -16.91
CA ALA A 119 1.98 5.72 -15.49
C ALA A 119 3.37 6.29 -15.21
N PHE A 120 3.48 7.11 -14.16
CA PHE A 120 4.73 7.77 -13.79
C PHE A 120 4.90 7.85 -12.28
N VAL A 121 6.17 7.96 -11.85
CA VAL A 121 6.54 8.04 -10.43
C VAL A 121 6.30 9.45 -9.91
N ILE A 122 5.69 9.54 -8.73
CA ILE A 122 5.46 10.78 -7.99
C ILE A 122 6.11 10.68 -6.62
N HIS A 123 6.44 11.84 -6.05
CA HIS A 123 7.22 11.94 -4.81
C HIS A 123 6.40 12.61 -3.71
N TYR A 124 6.45 12.02 -2.53
CA TYR A 124 5.89 12.56 -1.31
C TYR A 124 6.99 12.66 -0.26
N TYR A 125 7.04 13.75 0.48
CA TYR A 125 7.88 13.91 1.65
C TYR A 125 7.04 14.38 2.82
N ASN A 126 7.06 13.64 3.92
CA ASN A 126 6.29 13.92 5.12
C ASN A 126 4.79 14.15 4.84
N GLY A 127 4.17 13.24 4.06
CA GLY A 127 2.76 13.30 3.67
C GLY A 127 2.43 14.35 2.59
N LYS A 128 3.37 15.22 2.21
CA LYS A 128 3.15 16.28 1.21
C LYS A 128 3.79 15.92 -0.13
N ARG A 129 3.10 16.22 -1.24
CA ARG A 129 3.64 16.03 -2.58
C ARG A 129 4.78 17.01 -2.82
N ILE A 130 5.88 16.53 -3.40
CA ILE A 130 7.04 17.34 -3.80
C ILE A 130 7.41 17.05 -5.27
N SER A 131 8.20 17.94 -5.87
CA SER A 131 8.77 17.77 -7.20
C SER A 131 9.87 16.69 -7.23
N ALA A 132 10.21 16.22 -8.43
CA ALA A 132 11.31 15.29 -8.61
C ALA A 132 12.67 15.91 -8.23
N GLU A 133 12.86 17.21 -8.45
CA GLU A 133 14.10 17.91 -8.10
C GLU A 133 14.25 18.04 -6.58
N GLU A 134 13.18 18.41 -5.86
CA GLU A 134 13.17 18.40 -4.39
C GLU A 134 13.47 17.00 -3.85
N ALA A 135 12.86 15.96 -4.41
CA ALA A 135 13.10 14.58 -4.00
C ALA A 135 14.56 14.14 -4.21
N LYS A 136 15.19 14.61 -5.29
CA LYS A 136 16.61 14.38 -5.59
C LYS A 136 17.51 15.07 -4.56
N ASN A 137 17.18 16.30 -4.16
CA ASN A 137 17.95 17.05 -3.17
C ASN A 137 17.87 16.45 -1.76
N LEU A 138 16.78 15.77 -1.40
CA LEU A 138 16.65 15.05 -0.12
C LEU A 138 17.52 13.80 -0.01
N ARG A 139 18.14 13.34 -1.10
CA ARG A 139 18.96 12.13 -1.16
C ARG A 139 20.45 12.40 -1.37
N LYS A 140 20.82 13.66 -1.55
CA LYS A 140 22.21 14.11 -1.60
C LYS A 140 22.74 14.22 -0.18
#